data_AF-A0AA43HH14-F1
#
_entry.id   AF-A0AA43HH14-F1
#
_cell.length_a   1.000
_cell.length_b   1.000
_cell.length_c   1.000
_cell.angle_alpha   90.00
_cell.angle_beta   90.00
_cell.angle_gamma   90.00
#
_symmetry.space_group_name_H-M   'P 1'
#
loop_
_entity.id
_entity.type
_entity.pdbx_description
1 polymer ?
#
loop_
_entity_poly.entity_id
_entity_poly.type
_entity_poly.pdbx_seq_one_letter_code
_entity_poly.pdbx_strand_id
1 'polypeptide(L)'
;MGTSDAIAALALIVSLASAYVSFRAFKHSVSVHDLESSLAFDRDKSELLVQVEQSRKLFSAARREIEKTQFILSQEPEQVRLALNCYDSLFTEFLPKLIGAERQASLLWEEIFSWRDKAGRSAFVHHGPRFRSLIEDDRVVHDSALFCNNEVRAQLAKAQDMYQNGQLA
;
A
#
# COMPACT_ATOMS: atom_id res chain seq x y z
N MET A 1 -40.32 64.04 2.91
CA MET A 1 -39.59 62.82 2.54
C MET A 1 -39.12 63.01 1.11
N GLY A 2 -37.83 63.25 0.95
CA GLY A 2 -37.24 63.77 -0.29
C GLY A 2 -36.79 62.65 -1.22
N THR A 3 -36.54 62.98 -2.48
CA THR A 3 -35.96 62.09 -3.50
C THR A 3 -34.69 61.35 -3.01
N SER A 4 -33.92 61.97 -2.12
CA SER A 4 -32.75 61.37 -1.46
C SER A 4 -33.07 60.11 -0.64
N ASP A 5 -34.18 60.09 0.10
CA ASP A 5 -34.57 58.94 0.93
C ASP A 5 -34.99 57.75 0.04
N ALA A 6 -35.65 58.04 -1.08
CA ALA A 6 -36.05 57.03 -2.06
C ALA A 6 -34.85 56.41 -2.77
N ILE A 7 -33.83 57.22 -3.11
CA ILE A 7 -32.58 56.74 -3.71
C ILE A 7 -31.79 55.89 -2.70
N ALA A 8 -31.72 56.30 -1.44
CA ALA A 8 -31.05 55.53 -0.38
C ALA A 8 -31.73 54.17 -0.14
N ALA A 9 -33.07 54.12 -0.12
CA ALA A 9 -33.82 52.88 0.01
C ALA A 9 -33.59 51.93 -1.18
N LEU A 10 -33.60 52.46 -2.41
CA LEU A 10 -33.29 51.68 -3.62
C LEU A 10 -31.84 51.16 -3.61
N ALA A 11 -30.88 51.99 -3.22
CA ALA A 11 -29.48 51.58 -3.11
C ALA A 11 -29.29 50.45 -2.07
N LEU A 12 -30.02 50.50 -0.95
CA LEU A 12 -30.00 49.46 0.08
C LEU A 12 -30.62 48.15 -0.43
N ILE A 13 -31.74 48.21 -1.14
CA ILE A 13 -32.37 47.04 -1.78
C ILE A 13 -31.41 46.40 -2.80
N VAL A 14 -30.80 47.20 -3.67
CA VAL A 14 -29.84 46.71 -4.67
C VAL A 14 -28.61 46.09 -3.99
N SER A 15 -28.12 46.70 -2.91
CA SER A 15 -26.99 46.17 -2.15
C SER A 15 -27.31 44.84 -1.46
N LEU A 16 -28.50 44.71 -0.86
CA LEU A 16 -28.97 43.44 -0.27
C LEU A 16 -29.15 42.36 -1.33
N ALA A 17 -29.74 42.70 -2.49
CA ALA A 17 -29.89 41.76 -3.60
C ALA A 17 -28.52 41.30 -4.14
N SER A 18 -27.57 42.22 -4.30
CA SER A 18 -26.20 41.91 -4.73
C SER A 18 -25.47 41.03 -3.72
N ALA A 19 -25.58 41.35 -2.42
CA ALA A 19 -25.00 40.55 -1.35
C ALA A 19 -25.60 39.14 -1.31
N TYR A 20 -26.92 39.01 -1.51
CA TYR A 20 -27.60 37.73 -1.58
C TYR A 20 -27.14 36.88 -2.77
N VAL A 21 -27.04 37.46 -3.97
CA VAL A 21 -26.53 36.77 -5.16
C VAL A 21 -25.07 36.36 -4.96
N SER A 22 -24.24 37.25 -4.44
CA SER A 22 -22.83 36.99 -4.15
C SER A 22 -22.65 35.86 -3.14
N PHE A 23 -23.48 35.84 -2.09
CA PHE A 23 -23.47 34.77 -1.09
C PHE A 23 -23.91 33.43 -1.68
N ARG A 24 -24.91 33.43 -2.56
CA ARG A 24 -25.37 32.20 -3.24
C ARG A 24 -24.30 31.68 -4.21
N ALA A 25 -23.65 32.56 -4.97
CA ALA A 25 -22.55 32.20 -5.85
C ALA A 25 -21.36 31.66 -5.06
N PHE A 26 -21.01 32.29 -3.93
CA PHE A 26 -19.97 31.80 -3.02
C PHE A 26 -20.31 30.41 -2.47
N LYS A 27 -21.52 30.21 -1.95
CA LYS A 27 -21.97 28.89 -1.47
C LYS A 27 -21.89 27.82 -2.56
N HIS A 28 -22.30 28.15 -3.77
CA HIS A 28 -22.20 27.25 -4.91
C HIS A 28 -20.74 26.92 -5.24
N SER A 29 -19.87 27.93 -5.31
CA SER A 29 -18.44 27.74 -5.57
C SER A 29 -17.76 26.87 -4.51
N VAL A 30 -18.07 27.10 -3.23
CA VAL A 30 -17.55 26.27 -2.13
C VAL A 30 -18.06 24.84 -2.25
N SER A 31 -19.34 24.64 -2.54
CA SER A 31 -19.91 23.31 -2.72
C SER A 31 -19.30 22.55 -3.89
N VAL A 32 -19.03 23.22 -5.02
CA VAL A 32 -18.36 22.61 -6.17
C VAL A 32 -16.91 22.24 -5.80
N HIS A 33 -16.19 23.14 -5.14
CA HIS A 33 -14.82 22.89 -4.71
C HIS A 33 -14.72 21.73 -3.72
N ASP A 34 -15.64 21.66 -2.74
CA ASP A 34 -15.71 20.54 -1.80
C ASP A 34 -15.99 19.20 -2.51
N LEU A 35 -16.84 19.21 -3.55
CA LEU A 35 -17.14 18.03 -4.36
C LEU A 35 -15.91 17.60 -5.18
N GLU A 36 -15.24 18.53 -5.86
CA GLU A 36 -14.01 18.27 -6.61
C GLU A 36 -12.91 17.72 -5.71
N SER A 37 -12.72 18.30 -4.52
CA SER A 37 -11.76 17.83 -3.53
C SER A 37 -12.08 16.41 -3.04
N SER A 38 -13.37 16.09 -2.83
CA SER A 38 -13.79 14.75 -2.42
C SER A 38 -13.53 13.73 -3.53
N LEU A 39 -13.87 14.04 -4.78
CA LEU A 39 -13.64 13.15 -5.91
C LEU A 39 -12.15 12.90 -6.16
N ALA A 40 -11.32 13.95 -6.05
CA ALA A 40 -9.87 13.81 -6.16
C ALA A 40 -9.31 12.90 -5.04
N PHE A 41 -9.75 13.10 -3.80
CA PHE A 41 -9.36 12.25 -2.69
C PHE A 41 -9.77 10.78 -2.90
N ASP A 42 -11.01 10.52 -3.31
CA ASP A 42 -11.49 9.15 -3.52
C ASP A 42 -10.72 8.44 -4.63
N ARG A 43 -10.36 9.17 -5.69
CA ARG A 43 -9.50 8.67 -6.77
C ARG A 43 -8.11 8.32 -6.24
N ASP A 44 -7.45 9.25 -5.57
CA ASP A 44 -6.09 9.06 -5.07
C ASP A 44 -6.01 7.95 -4.01
N LYS A 45 -7.02 7.89 -3.13
CA LYS A 45 -7.21 6.80 -2.18
C LYS A 45 -7.35 5.46 -2.89
N SER A 46 -8.17 5.38 -3.95
CA SER A 46 -8.37 4.13 -4.69
C SER A 46 -7.07 3.67 -5.35
N GLU A 47 -6.30 4.59 -5.92
CA GLU A 47 -4.99 4.27 -6.48
C GLU A 47 -4.03 3.72 -5.41
N LEU A 48 -3.96 4.37 -4.25
CA LEU A 48 -3.11 3.90 -3.15
C LEU A 48 -3.54 2.51 -2.65
N LEU A 49 -4.85 2.25 -2.54
CA LEU A 49 -5.37 0.93 -2.17
C LEU A 49 -4.96 -0.14 -3.18
N VAL A 50 -4.97 0.17 -4.48
CA VAL A 50 -4.50 -0.75 -5.53
C VAL A 50 -3.00 -1.03 -5.37
N GLN A 51 -2.18 -0.02 -5.08
CA GLN A 51 -0.74 -0.20 -4.87
C GLN A 51 -0.45 -1.07 -3.63
N VAL A 52 -1.13 -0.83 -2.52
CA VAL A 52 -0.99 -1.65 -1.31
C VAL A 52 -1.44 -3.09 -1.58
N GLU A 53 -2.54 -3.28 -2.32
CA GLU A 53 -3.00 -4.62 -2.70
C GLU A 53 -1.99 -5.36 -3.60
N GLN A 54 -1.28 -4.65 -4.47
CA GLN A 54 -0.18 -5.23 -5.25
C GLN A 54 0.97 -5.68 -4.34
N SER A 55 1.39 -4.85 -3.37
CA SER A 55 2.42 -5.24 -2.39
C SER A 55 2.02 -6.48 -1.58
N ARG A 56 0.78 -6.54 -1.09
CA ARG A 56 0.23 -7.74 -0.41
C ARG A 56 0.37 -9.00 -1.26
N LYS A 57 0.02 -8.92 -2.55
CA LYS A 57 0.12 -10.05 -3.48
C LYS A 57 1.57 -10.48 -3.71
N LEU A 58 2.50 -9.53 -3.81
CA LEU A 58 3.93 -9.83 -3.94
C LEU A 58 4.43 -10.60 -2.73
N PHE A 59 4.19 -10.10 -1.51
CA PHE A 59 4.60 -10.80 -0.30
C PHE A 59 3.98 -12.19 -0.17
N SER A 60 2.69 -12.32 -0.45
CA SER A 60 2.00 -13.62 -0.42
C SER A 60 2.59 -14.60 -1.45
N ALA A 61 2.96 -14.13 -2.65
CA ALA A 61 3.57 -14.96 -3.69
C ALA A 61 4.97 -15.43 -3.29
N ALA A 62 5.85 -14.52 -2.87
CA ALA A 62 7.20 -14.87 -2.42
C ALA A 62 7.18 -15.82 -1.22
N ARG A 63 6.25 -15.60 -0.27
CA ARG A 63 6.06 -16.45 0.91
C ARG A 63 5.73 -17.88 0.50
N ARG A 64 4.75 -18.07 -0.40
CA ARG A 64 4.35 -19.41 -0.88
C ARG A 64 5.51 -20.14 -1.56
N GLU A 65 6.32 -19.44 -2.34
CA GLU A 65 7.48 -20.03 -3.01
C GLU A 65 8.55 -20.48 -1.99
N ILE A 66 8.81 -19.70 -0.95
CA ILE A 66 9.77 -20.07 0.11
C ILE A 66 9.21 -21.22 0.96
N GLU A 67 7.94 -21.17 1.36
CA GLU A 67 7.27 -22.25 2.11
C GLU A 67 7.30 -23.57 1.32
N LYS A 68 7.11 -23.52 0.00
CA LYS A 68 7.23 -24.70 -0.86
C LYS A 68 8.64 -25.27 -0.86
N THR A 69 9.67 -24.43 -0.97
CA THR A 69 11.07 -24.88 -0.89
C THR A 69 11.37 -25.50 0.48
N GLN A 70 10.89 -24.88 1.56
CA GLN A 70 11.04 -25.40 2.93
C GLN A 70 10.38 -26.78 3.07
N PHE A 71 9.18 -26.93 2.52
CA PHE A 71 8.45 -28.20 2.53
C PHE A 71 9.24 -29.28 1.80
N ILE A 72 9.74 -29.01 0.60
CA ILE A 72 10.56 -29.97 -0.16
C ILE A 72 11.80 -30.36 0.66
N LEU A 73 12.56 -29.37 1.14
CA LEU A 73 13.76 -29.60 1.95
C LEU A 73 13.48 -30.45 3.20
N SER A 74 12.30 -30.29 3.83
CA SER A 74 11.91 -31.08 5.01
C SER A 74 11.80 -32.58 4.73
N GLN A 75 11.49 -32.97 3.49
CA GLN A 75 11.34 -34.36 3.05
C GLN A 75 12.65 -35.00 2.59
N GLU A 76 13.71 -34.20 2.48
CA GLU A 76 15.02 -34.68 2.01
C GLU A 76 15.78 -35.48 3.08
N PRO A 77 16.71 -36.35 2.66
CA PRO A 77 17.63 -37.03 3.55
C PRO A 77 18.41 -36.07 4.43
N GLU A 78 18.79 -36.51 5.63
CA GLU A 78 19.47 -35.68 6.62
C GLU A 78 20.77 -35.07 6.08
N GLN A 79 21.53 -35.82 5.29
CA GLN A 79 22.77 -35.36 4.65
C GLN A 79 22.54 -34.16 3.73
N VAL A 80 21.47 -34.18 2.93
CA VAL A 80 21.09 -33.09 2.01
C VAL A 80 20.67 -31.86 2.81
N ARG A 81 19.89 -32.05 3.89
CA ARG A 81 19.47 -30.95 4.77
C ARG A 81 20.66 -30.29 5.47
N LEU A 82 21.58 -31.09 5.99
CA LEU A 82 22.80 -30.60 6.65
C LEU A 82 23.70 -29.82 5.67
N ALA A 83 23.81 -30.26 4.42
CA ALA A 83 24.56 -29.56 3.39
C ALA A 83 24.01 -28.14 3.10
N LEU A 84 22.73 -27.89 3.42
CA LEU A 84 22.04 -26.62 3.18
C LEU A 84 21.79 -25.79 4.44
N ASN A 85 22.28 -26.20 5.61
CA ASN A 85 22.10 -25.48 6.89
C ASN A 85 22.51 -23.99 6.79
N CYS A 86 23.56 -23.65 6.03
CA CYS A 86 23.97 -22.26 5.85
C CYS A 86 22.89 -21.34 5.22
N TYR A 87 21.86 -21.93 4.61
CA TYR A 87 20.71 -21.22 4.05
C TYR A 87 19.50 -21.16 4.99
N ASP A 88 19.60 -21.68 6.22
CA ASP A 88 18.48 -21.69 7.19
C ASP A 88 17.96 -20.29 7.53
N SER A 89 18.77 -19.25 7.36
CA SER A 89 18.37 -17.85 7.56
C SER A 89 17.21 -17.43 6.64
N LEU A 90 17.08 -18.04 5.46
CA LEU A 90 15.93 -17.82 4.57
C LEU A 90 14.61 -18.21 5.25
N PHE A 91 14.62 -19.31 6.01
CA PHE A 91 13.44 -19.86 6.65
C PHE A 91 13.21 -19.34 8.07
N THR A 92 14.29 -19.07 8.81
CA THR A 92 14.23 -18.69 10.23
C THR A 92 14.14 -17.18 10.45
N GLU A 93 14.69 -16.36 9.55
CA GLU A 93 14.64 -14.91 9.67
C GLU A 93 13.83 -14.25 8.56
N PHE A 94 14.12 -14.60 7.31
CA PHE A 94 13.56 -13.89 6.17
C PHE A 94 12.06 -14.19 5.98
N LEU A 95 11.68 -15.47 6.02
CA LEU A 95 10.28 -15.89 5.89
C LEU A 95 9.37 -15.26 6.98
N PRO A 96 9.72 -15.25 8.29
CA PRO A 96 8.93 -14.54 9.30
C PRO A 96 8.82 -13.03 9.05
N LYS A 97 9.89 -12.38 8.60
CA LYS A 97 9.86 -10.94 8.24
C LYS A 97 8.88 -10.69 7.08
N LEU A 98 8.87 -11.57 6.08
CA LEU A 98 7.95 -11.50 4.94
C LEU A 98 6.49 -11.67 5.36
N ILE A 99 6.19 -12.62 6.25
CA ILE A 99 4.84 -12.79 6.84
C ILE A 99 4.43 -11.54 7.62
N GLY A 100 5.36 -10.96 8.38
CA GLY A 100 5.14 -9.69 9.08
C GLY A 100 4.79 -8.55 8.12
N ALA A 101 5.51 -8.44 7.01
CA ALA A 101 5.25 -7.43 5.97
C ALA A 101 3.88 -7.63 5.29
N GLU A 102 3.52 -8.87 4.94
CA GLU A 102 2.17 -9.20 4.40
C GLU A 102 1.06 -8.75 5.36
N ARG A 103 1.24 -9.00 6.66
CA ARG A 103 0.29 -8.58 7.70
C ARG A 103 0.21 -7.06 7.81
N GLN A 104 1.35 -6.37 7.82
CA GLN A 104 1.40 -4.91 7.89
C GLN A 104 0.73 -4.27 6.67
N ALA A 105 1.00 -4.78 5.46
CA ALA A 105 0.37 -4.29 4.25
C ALA A 105 -1.16 -4.53 4.26
N SER A 106 -1.63 -5.63 4.86
CA SER A 106 -3.06 -5.89 5.04
C SER A 106 -3.72 -4.91 6.01
N LEU A 107 -3.09 -4.63 7.16
CA LEU A 107 -3.58 -3.64 8.12
C LEU A 107 -3.60 -2.23 7.51
N LEU A 108 -2.56 -1.88 6.75
CA LEU A 108 -2.49 -0.60 6.05
C LEU A 108 -3.62 -0.45 5.03
N TRP A 109 -3.93 -1.52 4.30
CA TRP A 109 -5.04 -1.52 3.36
C TRP A 109 -6.37 -1.24 4.07
N GLU A 110 -6.63 -1.92 5.19
CA GLU A 110 -7.84 -1.72 6.00
C GLU A 110 -7.93 -0.29 6.55
N GLU A 111 -6.81 0.24 7.03
CA GLU A 111 -6.73 1.63 7.52
C GLU A 111 -7.09 2.62 6.41
N ILE A 112 -6.43 2.54 5.26
CA ILE A 112 -6.68 3.44 4.12
C ILE A 112 -8.13 3.28 3.64
N PHE A 113 -8.64 2.05 3.59
CA PHE A 113 -10.03 1.77 3.19
C PHE A 113 -11.03 2.44 4.12
N SER A 114 -10.72 2.56 5.42
CA SER A 114 -11.55 3.22 6.41
C SER A 114 -11.53 4.75 6.34
N TRP A 115 -10.54 5.36 5.67
CA TRP A 115 -10.44 6.82 5.59
C TRP A 115 -11.67 7.46 4.92
N ARG A 116 -12.34 8.35 5.65
CA ARG A 116 -13.49 9.13 5.16
C ARG A 116 -13.31 10.60 5.55
N ASP A 117 -14.08 11.45 4.89
CA ASP A 117 -14.26 12.85 5.25
C ASP A 117 -12.96 13.67 5.29
N LYS A 118 -13.00 14.82 5.98
CA LYS A 118 -11.86 15.74 6.11
C LYS A 118 -10.67 15.12 6.86
N ALA A 119 -10.94 14.24 7.84
CA ALA A 119 -9.89 13.58 8.60
C ALA A 119 -9.08 12.60 7.73
N GLY A 120 -9.77 11.80 6.90
CA GLY A 120 -9.13 10.91 5.94
C GLY A 120 -8.33 11.66 4.87
N ARG A 121 -8.83 12.81 4.40
CA ARG A 121 -8.08 13.68 3.49
C ARG A 121 -6.76 14.18 4.10
N SER A 122 -6.80 14.61 5.36
CA SER A 122 -5.61 15.04 6.08
C SER A 122 -4.60 13.89 6.24
N ALA A 123 -5.07 12.71 6.68
CA ALA A 123 -4.24 11.52 6.81
C ALA A 123 -3.56 11.14 5.48
N PHE A 124 -4.29 11.22 4.36
CA PHE A 124 -3.73 10.95 3.03
C PHE A 124 -2.60 11.92 2.65
N VAL A 125 -2.78 13.21 2.91
CA VAL A 125 -1.75 14.23 2.63
C VAL A 125 -0.48 13.97 3.44
N HIS A 126 -0.62 13.59 4.71
CA HIS A 126 0.53 13.40 5.60
C HIS A 126 1.22 12.03 5.47
N HIS A 127 0.48 10.98 5.14
CA HIS A 127 1.01 9.61 5.16
C HIS A 127 1.12 8.97 3.78
N GLY A 128 0.36 9.43 2.78
CA GLY A 128 0.36 8.89 1.42
C GLY A 128 1.74 8.81 0.77
N PRO A 129 2.58 9.86 0.78
CA PRO A 129 3.92 9.81 0.21
C PRO A 129 4.83 8.76 0.85
N ARG A 130 4.76 8.63 2.18
CA ARG A 130 5.51 7.61 2.93
C ARG A 130 5.09 6.21 2.50
N PHE A 131 3.79 5.97 2.36
CA PHE A 131 3.29 4.65 1.94
C PHE A 131 3.72 4.29 0.52
N ARG A 132 3.73 5.25 -0.42
CA ARG A 132 4.23 5.00 -1.78
C ARG A 132 5.71 4.59 -1.79
N SER A 133 6.55 5.28 -1.01
CA SER A 133 7.97 4.90 -0.88
C SER A 133 8.14 3.49 -0.32
N LEU A 134 7.38 3.13 0.71
CA LEU A 134 7.43 1.78 1.29
C LEU A 134 7.05 0.70 0.26
N ILE A 135 6.05 0.96 -0.59
CA ILE A 135 5.63 0.01 -1.63
C ILE A 135 6.71 -0.20 -2.69
N GLU A 136 7.53 0.80 -2.98
CA GLU A 136 8.69 0.63 -3.87
C GLU A 136 9.75 -0.26 -3.22
N ASP A 137 10.02 -0.07 -1.93
CA ASP A 137 10.93 -0.94 -1.16
C ASP A 137 10.42 -2.39 -1.10
N ASP A 138 9.10 -2.58 -0.99
CA ASP A 138 8.45 -3.91 -0.94
C ASP A 138 8.76 -4.75 -2.19
N ARG A 139 8.85 -4.11 -3.38
CA ARG A 139 9.23 -4.79 -4.63
C ARG A 139 10.67 -5.29 -4.58
N VAL A 140 11.59 -4.49 -4.06
CA VAL A 140 13.00 -4.87 -3.92
C VAL A 140 13.14 -6.05 -2.95
N VAL A 141 12.38 -6.04 -1.85
CA VAL A 141 12.34 -7.14 -0.88
C VAL A 141 11.79 -8.41 -1.52
N HIS A 142 10.70 -8.31 -2.30
CA HIS A 142 10.14 -9.44 -3.06
C HIS A 142 11.16 -10.05 -4.03
N ASP A 143 11.82 -9.22 -4.84
CA ASP A 143 12.77 -9.72 -5.85
C ASP A 143 13.99 -10.36 -5.19
N SER A 144 14.46 -9.79 -4.07
CA SER A 144 15.51 -10.38 -3.24
C SER A 144 15.07 -11.73 -2.65
N ALA A 145 13.82 -11.84 -2.20
CA ALA A 145 13.24 -13.09 -1.68
C ALA A 145 13.28 -14.20 -2.75
N LEU A 146 12.81 -13.89 -3.96
CA LEU A 146 12.78 -14.84 -5.06
C LEU A 146 14.19 -15.24 -5.51
N PHE A 147 15.12 -14.29 -5.55
CA PHE A 147 16.52 -14.58 -5.87
C PHE A 147 17.13 -15.57 -4.86
N CYS A 148 17.02 -15.28 -3.56
CA CYS A 148 17.52 -16.17 -2.51
C CYS A 148 16.85 -17.55 -2.56
N ASN A 149 15.53 -17.61 -2.76
CA ASN A 149 14.81 -18.87 -2.87
C ASN A 149 15.29 -19.70 -4.08
N ASN A 150 15.51 -19.05 -5.23
CA ASN A 150 16.02 -19.72 -6.42
C ASN A 150 17.44 -20.26 -6.22
N GLU A 151 18.31 -19.52 -5.52
CA GLU A 151 19.64 -20.00 -5.19
C GLU A 151 19.57 -21.24 -4.29
N VAL A 152 18.74 -21.22 -3.24
CA VAL A 152 18.53 -22.40 -2.38
C VAL A 152 18.01 -23.60 -3.17
N ARG A 153 17.06 -23.38 -4.09
CA ARG A 153 16.55 -24.44 -4.96
C ARG A 153 17.63 -25.02 -5.89
N ALA A 154 18.52 -24.18 -6.41
CA ALA A 154 19.62 -24.62 -7.25
C ALA A 154 20.65 -25.44 -6.44
N GLN A 155 20.95 -25.02 -5.21
CA GLN A 155 21.85 -25.76 -4.32
C GLN A 155 21.23 -27.06 -3.83
N LEU A 156 19.91 -27.08 -3.62
CA LEU A 156 19.16 -28.29 -3.31
C LEU A 156 19.27 -29.34 -4.43
N ALA A 157 19.09 -28.95 -5.69
CA ALA A 157 19.26 -29.87 -6.81
C ALA A 157 20.69 -30.46 -6.84
N LYS A 158 21.72 -29.63 -6.64
CA LYS A 158 23.12 -30.09 -6.58
C LYS A 158 23.35 -31.05 -5.41
N ALA A 159 22.82 -30.74 -4.23
CA ALA A 159 22.97 -31.59 -3.05
C ALA A 159 22.27 -32.94 -3.23
N GLN A 160 21.08 -32.96 -3.86
CA GLN A 160 20.39 -34.19 -4.23
C GLN A 160 21.23 -35.05 -5.18
N ASP A 161 21.81 -34.45 -6.23
CA ASP A 161 22.69 -35.17 -7.17
C ASP A 161 23.94 -35.73 -6.46
N MET A 162 24.58 -34.95 -5.60
CA MET A 162 25.73 -35.40 -4.82
C MET A 162 25.36 -36.56 -3.87
N TYR A 163 24.19 -36.51 -3.23
CA TYR A 163 23.70 -37.58 -2.38
C TYR A 163 23.45 -38.87 -3.18
N GLN A 164 22.79 -38.77 -4.34
CA GLN A 164 22.56 -39.92 -5.22
C GLN A 164 23.86 -40.55 -5.72
N ASN A 165 24.91 -39.74 -5.93
CA ASN A 165 26.25 -40.20 -6.30
C ASN A 165 27.10 -40.68 -5.12
N GLY A 166 26.56 -40.70 -3.90
CA GLY A 166 27.28 -41.15 -2.68
C GLY A 166 28.39 -40.20 -2.21
N GLN A 167 28.33 -38.93 -2.61
CA GLN A 167 29.34 -37.91 -2.30
C GLN A 167 29.02 -37.10 -1.03
N LEU A 168 27.78 -37.21 -0.53
CA LEU A 168 27.37 -36.69 0.77
C LEU A 168 27.27 -37.86 1.74
N ALA A 169 28.37 -38.14 2.45
CA ALA A 169 28.47 -39.18 3.47
C ALA A 169 28.04 -38.66 4.85
#